data_AF-A0AAP0RQC9-F1
#
_entry.id   AF-A0AAP0RQC9-F1
#
_cell.length_a   1.000
_cell.length_b   1.000
_cell.length_c   1.000
_cell.angle_alpha   90.00
_cell.angle_beta   90.00
_cell.angle_gamma   90.00
#
_symmetry.space_group_name_H-M   'P 1'
#
loop_
_entity.id
_entity.type
_entity.pdbx_description
1 polymer ?
#
loop_
_entity_poly.entity_id
_entity_poly.type
_entity_poly.pdbx_seq_one_letter_code
_entity_poly.pdbx_strand_id
1 'polypeptide(L)'
;MERGSVRRLVMVGLVLGMLVGQSTASFMECYTPCFILCVIVPNHTAFSCALECLKNCIIPNPPSTIHTDTHSFCKLGCASSLCTNLSTKQNPGGEKVESCVGSCSEMCTKNYLSP
;
A
#
# COMPACT_ATOMS: atom_id res chain seq x y z
N MET A 1 27.89 -24.33 24.26
CA MET A 1 26.95 -23.54 23.45
C MET A 1 25.90 -24.49 22.90
N GLU A 2 24.72 -24.50 23.52
CA GLU A 2 23.72 -25.55 23.38
C GLU A 2 23.10 -25.56 21.99
N ARG A 3 23.08 -26.72 21.30
CA ARG A 3 22.45 -26.90 19.98
C ARG A 3 21.01 -26.36 19.91
N GLY A 4 20.29 -26.37 21.04
CA GLY A 4 18.95 -25.81 21.16
C GLY A 4 18.89 -24.28 21.09
N SER A 5 19.91 -23.58 21.59
CA SER A 5 20.00 -22.11 21.54
C SER A 5 20.27 -21.63 20.11
N VAL A 6 21.16 -22.31 19.38
CA VAL A 6 21.45 -22.02 17.96
C VAL A 6 20.21 -22.21 17.09
N ARG A 7 19.43 -23.28 17.31
CA ARG A 7 18.18 -23.54 16.57
C ARG A 7 17.12 -22.46 16.81
N ARG A 8 17.01 -21.94 18.04
CA ARG A 8 16.10 -20.84 18.36
C ARG A 8 16.54 -19.52 17.70
N LEU A 9 17.84 -19.21 17.75
CA LEU A 9 18.40 -18.03 17.09
C LEU A 9 18.21 -18.08 15.57
N VAL A 10 18.36 -19.26 14.95
CA VAL A 10 18.11 -19.45 13.51
C VAL A 10 16.63 -19.29 13.17
N MET A 11 15.71 -19.85 13.97
CA MET A 11 14.26 -19.68 13.77
C MET A 11 13.82 -18.21 13.94
N VAL A 12 14.32 -17.54 14.98
CA VAL A 12 14.05 -16.10 15.20
C VAL A 12 14.65 -15.26 14.07
N GLY A 13 15.86 -15.59 13.60
CA GLY A 13 16.49 -14.96 12.44
C GLY A 13 15.74 -15.19 11.13
N LEU A 14 15.13 -16.36 10.93
CA LEU A 14 14.28 -16.67 9.78
C LEU A 14 12.96 -15.90 9.82
N VAL A 15 12.29 -15.83 10.99
CA VAL A 15 11.05 -15.06 11.16
C VAL A 15 11.32 -13.57 10.98
N LEU A 16 12.38 -13.03 11.60
CA LEU A 16 12.79 -11.64 11.40
C LEU A 16 13.24 -11.38 9.95
N GLY A 17 13.91 -12.35 9.30
CA GLY A 17 14.32 -12.26 7.90
C GLY A 17 13.16 -12.23 6.91
N MET A 18 12.02 -12.86 7.23
CA MET A 18 10.78 -12.72 6.44
C MET A 18 10.09 -11.36 6.66
N LEU A 19 10.27 -10.73 7.84
CA LEU A 19 9.74 -9.39 8.11
C LEU A 19 10.61 -8.27 7.49
N VAL A 20 11.87 -8.54 7.13
CA VAL A 20 12.78 -7.61 6.43
C VAL A 20 12.62 -7.71 4.89
N GLY A 21 11.50 -8.27 4.43
CA GLY A 21 10.99 -7.98 3.08
C GLY A 21 10.41 -6.58 3.09
N GLN A 22 11.25 -5.55 2.96
CA GLN A 22 10.81 -4.21 2.62
C GLN A 22 10.17 -4.31 1.24
N SER A 23 8.86 -4.56 1.27
CA SER A 23 8.09 -5.01 0.12
C SER A 23 8.01 -3.85 -0.87
N THR A 24 8.92 -3.83 -1.84
CA THR A 24 8.61 -3.29 -3.16
C THR A 24 7.73 -4.28 -3.90
N ALA A 25 6.71 -4.86 -3.24
CA ALA A 25 5.57 -5.39 -3.95
C ALA A 25 5.00 -4.23 -4.77
N SER A 26 4.72 -4.47 -6.04
CA SER A 26 4.09 -3.49 -6.91
C SER A 26 2.84 -2.93 -6.22
N PHE A 27 2.47 -1.67 -6.47
CA PHE A 27 1.29 -1.09 -5.83
C PHE A 27 0.05 -1.97 -6.09
N MET A 28 -0.02 -2.59 -7.28
CA MET A 28 -1.02 -3.57 -7.65
C MET A 28 -1.09 -4.78 -6.71
N GLU A 29 0.06 -5.34 -6.31
CA GLU A 29 0.16 -6.49 -5.39
C GLU A 29 -0.28 -6.15 -3.96
N CYS A 30 -0.23 -4.87 -3.56
CA CYS A 30 -0.85 -4.43 -2.30
C CYS A 30 -2.36 -4.17 -2.48
N TYR A 31 -2.72 -3.42 -3.52
CA TYR A 31 -4.05 -2.86 -3.69
C TYR A 31 -5.09 -3.92 -4.02
N THR A 32 -4.78 -4.81 -4.96
CA THR A 32 -5.71 -5.84 -5.46
C THR A 32 -6.21 -6.77 -4.35
N PRO A 33 -5.33 -7.43 -3.56
CA PRO A 33 -5.81 -8.29 -2.46
C PRO A 33 -6.53 -7.49 -1.37
N CYS A 34 -6.06 -6.29 -1.03
CA CYS A 34 -6.75 -5.43 -0.07
C CYS A 34 -8.19 -5.14 -0.52
N PHE A 35 -8.37 -4.74 -1.78
CA PHE A 35 -9.67 -4.37 -2.32
C PHE A 35 -10.63 -5.56 -2.33
N ILE A 36 -10.17 -6.72 -2.81
CA ILE A 36 -10.97 -7.95 -2.85
C ILE A 36 -11.44 -8.33 -1.44
N LEU A 37 -10.53 -8.32 -0.46
CA LEU A 37 -10.88 -8.64 0.92
C LEU A 37 -11.90 -7.65 1.49
N CYS A 38 -11.74 -6.35 1.21
CA CYS A 38 -12.66 -5.33 1.68
C CYS A 38 -14.06 -5.45 1.06
N VAL A 39 -14.20 -5.68 -0.25
CA VAL A 39 -15.53 -5.73 -0.90
C VAL A 39 -16.34 -6.97 -0.55
N ILE A 40 -15.69 -8.02 -0.05
CA ILE A 40 -16.35 -9.24 0.46
C ILE A 40 -17.02 -8.96 1.82
N VAL A 41 -16.54 -7.99 2.59
CA VAL A 41 -17.13 -7.61 3.88
C VAL A 41 -18.47 -6.90 3.64
N PRO A 42 -19.56 -7.33 4.31
CA PRO A 42 -20.86 -6.68 4.15
C PRO A 42 -20.80 -5.21 4.60
N ASN A 43 -21.63 -4.36 3.97
CA ASN A 43 -21.70 -2.90 4.16
C ASN A 43 -20.54 -2.08 3.58
N HIS A 44 -19.55 -2.69 2.93
CA HIS A 44 -18.55 -1.92 2.18
C HIS A 44 -18.99 -1.66 0.73
N THR A 45 -18.67 -0.45 0.25
CA THR A 45 -18.82 -0.06 -1.16
C THR A 45 -17.48 -0.20 -1.87
N ALA A 46 -17.52 -0.33 -3.21
CA ALA A 46 -16.29 -0.30 -4.01
C ALA A 46 -15.48 0.97 -3.74
N PHE A 47 -16.14 2.12 -3.62
CA PHE A 47 -15.50 3.40 -3.32
C PHE A 47 -14.80 3.39 -1.94
N SER A 48 -15.50 2.97 -0.87
CA SER A 48 -14.92 2.93 0.47
C SER A 48 -13.73 1.96 0.54
N CYS A 49 -13.81 0.82 -0.15
CA CYS A 49 -12.70 -0.13 -0.23
C CYS A 49 -11.53 0.40 -1.04
N ALA A 50 -11.79 1.06 -2.17
CA ALA A 50 -10.74 1.70 -2.95
C ALA A 50 -9.99 2.73 -2.11
N LEU A 51 -10.72 3.55 -1.36
CA LEU A 51 -10.13 4.57 -0.50
C LEU A 51 -9.31 3.98 0.65
N GLU A 52 -9.83 2.97 1.33
CA GLU A 52 -9.14 2.30 2.44
C GLU A 52 -7.86 1.61 1.96
N CYS A 53 -7.93 0.92 0.82
CA CYS A 53 -6.77 0.24 0.25
C CYS A 53 -5.74 1.20 -0.33
N LEU A 54 -6.16 2.33 -0.92
CA LEU A 54 -5.25 3.41 -1.30
C LEU A 54 -4.46 3.91 -0.08
N LYS A 55 -5.15 4.18 1.04
CA LYS A 55 -4.50 4.61 2.28
C LYS A 55 -3.47 3.59 2.76
N ASN A 56 -3.87 2.32 2.87
CA ASN A 56 -3.00 1.26 3.40
C ASN A 56 -1.79 0.96 2.49
N CYS A 57 -1.95 1.11 1.16
CA CYS A 57 -0.89 0.82 0.19
C CYS A 57 0.02 2.01 -0.13
N ILE A 58 -0.45 3.26 0.06
CA ILE A 58 0.38 4.46 -0.11
C ILE A 58 1.10 4.82 1.20
N ILE A 59 0.44 4.60 2.34
CA ILE A 59 0.97 4.92 3.68
C ILE A 59 0.86 3.66 4.56
N PRO A 60 1.81 2.72 4.46
CA PRO A 60 1.82 1.51 5.30
C PRO A 60 2.11 1.85 6.78
N ASN A 61 1.40 1.21 7.71
CA ASN A 61 1.63 1.30 9.17
C ASN A 61 2.39 0.06 9.71
N PRO A 62 3.21 0.16 10.79
CA PRO A 62 3.62 1.36 11.53
C PRO A 62 4.99 1.90 11.11
N PRO A 63 5.27 3.19 11.34
CA PRO A 63 6.51 3.84 10.92
C PRO A 63 7.68 3.42 11.80
N SER A 64 8.65 2.68 11.26
CA SER A 64 10.03 2.90 11.68
C SER A 64 10.42 4.27 11.10
N THR A 65 10.31 5.31 11.92
CA THR A 65 10.49 6.74 11.61
C THR A 65 9.27 7.46 11.04
N ILE A 66 8.81 8.47 11.78
CA ILE A 66 7.72 9.41 11.49
C ILE A 66 8.16 10.32 10.32
N HIS A 67 8.31 9.74 9.14
CA HIS A 67 8.55 10.43 7.89
C HIS A 67 7.51 9.92 6.88
N THR A 68 6.23 10.16 7.19
CA THR A 68 5.23 10.19 6.12
C THR A 68 5.47 11.47 5.33
N ASP A 69 6.21 11.35 4.23
CA ASP A 69 6.59 12.50 3.41
C ASP A 69 5.35 13.18 2.81
N THR A 70 5.39 14.52 2.68
CA THR A 70 4.34 15.34 2.03
C THR A 70 3.93 14.79 0.66
N HIS A 71 4.86 14.15 -0.05
CA HIS A 71 4.62 13.47 -1.32
C HIS A 71 3.59 12.34 -1.20
N SER A 72 3.66 11.51 -0.15
CA SER A 72 2.72 10.40 0.08
C SER A 72 1.30 10.91 0.39
N PHE A 73 1.18 12.01 1.15
CA PHE A 73 -0.12 12.65 1.39
C PHE A 73 -0.70 13.28 0.12
N CYS A 74 0.13 13.96 -0.67
CA CYS A 74 -0.30 14.49 -1.97
C CYS A 74 -0.79 13.35 -2.88
N LYS A 75 -0.01 12.26 -2.97
CA LYS A 75 -0.34 11.08 -3.77
C LYS A 75 -1.64 10.44 -3.31
N LEU A 76 -1.85 10.29 -2.00
CA LEU A 76 -3.08 9.78 -1.42
C LEU A 76 -4.28 10.68 -1.73
N GLY A 77 -4.14 12.00 -1.55
CA GLY A 77 -5.21 12.96 -1.85
C GLY A 77 -5.61 12.94 -3.33
N CYS A 78 -4.63 12.98 -4.22
CA CYS A 78 -4.85 12.86 -5.66
C CYS A 78 -5.54 11.54 -6.03
N ALA A 79 -5.02 10.41 -5.54
CA ALA A 79 -5.55 9.11 -5.89
C ALA A 79 -6.97 8.86 -5.31
N SER A 80 -7.25 9.41 -4.13
CA SER A 80 -8.59 9.38 -3.53
C SER A 80 -9.61 10.09 -4.41
N SER A 81 -9.21 11.21 -5.03
CA SER A 81 -10.08 12.00 -5.91
C SER A 81 -10.22 11.42 -7.32
N LEU A 82 -9.15 10.85 -7.90
CA LEU A 82 -9.12 10.47 -9.31
C LEU A 82 -9.20 8.96 -9.57
N CYS A 83 -8.69 8.13 -8.65
CA CYS A 83 -8.47 6.71 -8.91
C CYS A 83 -9.54 5.79 -8.28
N THR A 84 -10.34 6.28 -7.33
CA THR A 84 -11.31 5.45 -6.57
C THR A 84 -12.44 4.87 -7.41
N ASN A 85 -12.84 5.55 -8.48
CA ASN A 85 -13.88 5.06 -9.41
C ASN A 85 -13.37 4.05 -10.45
N LEU A 86 -12.06 3.79 -10.50
CA LEU A 86 -11.49 2.81 -11.43
C LEU A 86 -11.75 1.36 -10.99
N SER A 87 -12.14 1.19 -9.72
CA SER A 87 -12.41 -0.10 -9.10
C SER A 87 -13.91 -0.30 -8.94
N THR A 88 -14.39 -1.48 -9.30
CA THR A 88 -15.78 -1.90 -9.15
C THR A 88 -15.85 -3.16 -8.29
N LYS A 89 -17.04 -3.53 -7.81
CA LYS A 89 -17.20 -4.76 -7.01
C LYS A 89 -16.76 -6.02 -7.76
N GLN A 90 -16.83 -6.02 -9.10
CA GLN A 90 -16.47 -7.15 -9.93
C GLN A 90 -15.02 -7.10 -10.40
N ASN A 91 -14.41 -5.90 -10.44
CA ASN A 91 -13.06 -5.72 -10.95
C ASN A 91 -12.29 -4.72 -10.09
N PRO A 92 -11.25 -5.17 -9.35
CA PRO A 92 -10.40 -4.29 -8.56
C PRO A 92 -9.60 -3.29 -9.41
N GLY A 93 -9.44 -3.53 -10.72
CA GLY A 93 -8.78 -2.56 -11.61
C GLY A 93 -7.32 -2.26 -11.26
N GLY A 94 -6.62 -3.21 -10.62
CA GLY A 94 -5.29 -3.01 -10.01
C GLY A 94 -4.28 -2.26 -10.89
N GLU A 95 -4.11 -2.68 -12.16
CA GLU A 95 -3.21 -2.02 -13.11
C GLU A 95 -3.63 -0.57 -13.43
N LYS A 96 -4.94 -0.32 -13.60
CA LYS A 96 -5.48 1.02 -13.88
C LYS A 96 -5.30 1.94 -12.66
N VAL A 97 -5.53 1.41 -11.46
CA VAL A 97 -5.32 2.16 -10.21
C VAL A 97 -3.84 2.43 -10.02
N GLU A 98 -2.96 1.47 -10.28
CA GLU A 98 -1.50 1.66 -10.23
C GLU A 98 -1.04 2.76 -11.18
N SER A 99 -1.47 2.71 -12.45
CA SER A 99 -1.16 3.74 -13.45
C SER A 99 -1.68 5.13 -13.04
N CYS A 100 -2.90 5.20 -12.50
CA CYS A 100 -3.49 6.44 -11.98
C CYS A 100 -2.71 7.00 -10.77
N VAL A 101 -2.32 6.13 -9.85
CA VAL A 101 -1.49 6.45 -8.69
C VAL A 101 -0.07 6.90 -9.12
N GLY A 102 0.46 6.32 -10.20
CA GLY A 102 1.68 6.77 -10.86
C GLY A 102 1.56 8.20 -11.41
N SER A 103 0.49 8.50 -12.14
CA SER A 103 0.18 9.86 -12.62
C SER A 103 0.08 10.87 -11.46
N CYS A 104 -0.57 10.48 -10.37
CA CYS A 104 -0.62 11.29 -9.14
C CYS A 104 0.77 11.53 -8.53
N SER A 105 1.62 10.51 -8.53
CA SER A 105 3.00 10.62 -8.05
C SER A 105 3.79 11.67 -8.84
N GLU A 106 3.70 11.63 -10.17
CA GLU A 106 4.35 12.61 -11.05
C GLU A 106 3.80 14.03 -10.86
N MET A 107 2.48 14.16 -10.74
CA MET A 107 1.82 15.45 -10.47
C MET A 107 2.32 16.04 -9.15
N CYS A 108 2.41 15.23 -8.10
CA CYS A 108 2.91 15.67 -6.79
C CYS A 108 4.38 16.07 -6.80
N THR A 109 5.22 15.38 -7.59
CA THR A 109 6.62 15.78 -7.79
C THR A 109 6.74 17.13 -8.51
N LYS A 110 5.90 17.37 -9.53
CA LYS A 110 5.89 18.65 -10.27
C LYS A 110 5.45 19.83 -9.40
N ASN A 111 4.45 19.65 -8.54
CA ASN A 111 3.99 20.70 -7.62
C ASN A 111 5.04 21.09 -6.56
N TYR A 112 5.98 20.20 -6.24
CA TYR A 112 7.07 20.51 -5.30
C TYR A 112 8.18 21.38 -5.94
N LEU A 113 8.23 21.44 -7.28
CA LEU A 113 9.26 22.15 -8.06
C LEU A 113 8.77 23.50 -8.62
N SER A 114 7.51 23.87 -8.39
CA SER A 114 6.98 25.19 -8.70
C SER A 114 6.92 26.05 -7.42
N PRO A 115 7.85 27.02 -7.24
CA PRO A 115 7.76 28.01 -6.17
C PRO A 115 6.59 28.98 -6.35
#